data_AF-A0A5J5WKE7-F1
#
_entry.id   AF-A0A5J5WKE7-F1
#
_cell.length_a   1.000
_cell.length_b   1.000
_cell.length_c   1.000
_cell.angle_alpha   90.00
_cell.angle_beta   90.00
_cell.angle_gamma   90.00
#
_symmetry.space_group_name_H-M   'P 1'
#
loop_
_entity.id
_entity.type
_entity.pdbx_description
1 polymer ?
#
loop_
_entity_poly.entity_id
_entity_poly.type
_entity_poly.pdbx_seq_one_letter_code
_entity_poly.pdbx_strand_id
1 'polypeptide(L)'
;MGGGVRSNNPTGCCPKHGTPHCHPRQCGDPGNLFTDYNTNPYAEFNIFGDPFAAYQVFHSGIPVTLVSLDATNTIPITEEFFKAFEQSQWTYEAQYCFKSLKMARDTWFDDRFYTSYFMWDSFTSGVAVSIMRNYGKNNGENEFAEMEYMNISVVTSNEPYGICDGSNPLFDGLHFPKFKLNKSGLHSGHVQMGLRDPFCFVENGKGKCKDGYTEEGTGPDSVRVLVATKAKPNHDLTSKLNREFFTNFLDVLNRPENTARFNLTTEFPHFRQAFYEPDFKNRTLGKPVVFDMDMSAGDFMALFYLLKVPVELLNLKAILVSPTGWPNAAAIDIVYDLLHMMGRDDIPVGLGDVFAMSQSDQIFHLVGDCKYAKAIPHGSGGFLDSDTIYGLARDLPRSPRRYTAENSVKFGAPRDTDQPELRQPLALEIWISILKTMDPGSKINILTNGPLTSLAKIITRTNSTSFIQQKQSSNQA
;
A
#
# COMPACT_ATOMS: atom_id res chain seq x y z
N MET A 1 3.73 -2.78 1.46
CA MET A 1 3.42 -4.00 0.69
C MET A 1 4.29 -3.99 -0.57
N GLY A 2 4.60 -5.12 -1.18
CA GLY A 2 5.30 -5.13 -2.47
C GLY A 2 5.41 -6.52 -3.09
N GLY A 3 6.22 -6.60 -4.16
CA GLY A 3 6.46 -7.78 -4.99
C GLY A 3 6.60 -9.12 -4.26
N GLY A 4 6.23 -10.22 -4.95
CA GLY A 4 6.73 -11.56 -4.59
C GLY A 4 8.25 -11.60 -4.70
N VAL A 5 8.95 -12.52 -4.03
CA VAL A 5 10.43 -12.55 -4.02
C VAL A 5 10.95 -13.87 -4.58
N ARG A 6 10.47 -15.01 -4.08
CA ARG A 6 10.93 -16.34 -4.48
C ARG A 6 10.07 -16.98 -5.56
N SER A 7 8.92 -16.42 -5.92
CA SER A 7 7.94 -16.94 -6.91
C SER A 7 7.45 -18.39 -6.68
N ASN A 8 8.03 -19.14 -5.74
CA ASN A 8 7.57 -20.44 -5.32
C ASN A 8 6.34 -20.23 -4.44
N ASN A 9 5.18 -20.04 -5.08
CA ASN A 9 3.91 -19.90 -4.39
C ASN A 9 3.77 -20.99 -3.31
N PRO A 10 3.62 -20.66 -2.01
CA PRO A 10 3.44 -21.67 -0.96
C PRO A 10 2.11 -22.42 -1.11
N THR A 11 1.13 -21.82 -1.78
CA THR A 11 -0.15 -22.46 -2.16
C THR A 11 -0.04 -23.05 -3.56
N GLY A 12 0.67 -24.17 -3.65
CA GLY A 12 0.58 -25.00 -4.85
C GLY A 12 -0.82 -25.57 -5.01
N CYS A 13 -1.37 -25.59 -6.23
CA CYS A 13 -2.59 -26.36 -6.44
C CYS A 13 -2.24 -27.81 -6.22
N CYS A 14 -3.00 -28.44 -5.36
CA CYS A 14 -3.21 -29.86 -5.44
C CYS A 14 -4.52 -30.04 -6.22
N PRO A 15 -4.51 -30.73 -7.38
CA PRO A 15 -5.76 -31.01 -8.07
C PRO A 15 -6.71 -31.74 -7.13
N LYS A 16 -8.03 -31.49 -7.26
CA LYS A 16 -9.09 -32.07 -6.39
C LYS A 16 -9.07 -33.62 -6.29
N HIS A 17 -8.29 -34.30 -7.13
CA HIS A 17 -8.11 -35.75 -7.17
C HIS A 17 -6.66 -36.22 -6.95
N GLY A 18 -5.80 -35.37 -6.37
CA GLY A 18 -4.41 -35.74 -6.03
C GLY A 18 -4.30 -36.59 -4.76
N THR A 19 -3.29 -37.44 -4.71
CA THR A 19 -2.93 -38.30 -3.56
C THR A 19 -2.67 -37.49 -2.27
N PRO A 20 -2.72 -38.12 -1.08
CA PRO A 20 -2.58 -37.43 0.22
C PRO A 20 -1.24 -36.71 0.45
N HIS A 21 -0.25 -36.93 -0.43
CA HIS A 21 1.07 -36.32 -0.41
C HIS A 21 1.31 -35.51 -1.69
N CYS A 22 0.53 -34.46 -1.85
CA CYS A 22 0.80 -33.48 -2.89
C CYS A 22 1.90 -32.52 -2.40
N HIS A 23 3.05 -32.51 -3.09
CA HIS A 23 4.03 -31.44 -2.95
C HIS A 23 3.49 -30.20 -3.67
N PRO A 24 3.30 -29.05 -2.97
CA PRO A 24 2.82 -27.83 -3.61
C PRO A 24 3.75 -27.42 -4.75
N ARG A 25 3.22 -27.32 -5.98
CA ARG A 25 3.91 -26.71 -7.14
C ARG A 25 3.25 -25.39 -7.48
N GLN A 26 4.03 -24.39 -7.91
CA GLN A 26 3.51 -23.08 -8.30
C GLN A 26 2.31 -23.23 -9.25
N CYS A 27 1.23 -22.57 -8.87
CA CYS A 27 -0.05 -22.73 -9.50
C CYS A 27 -0.71 -21.36 -9.49
N GLY A 28 -1.04 -20.85 -10.67
CA GLY A 28 -1.40 -19.44 -10.87
C GLY A 28 -0.19 -18.55 -11.21
N ASP A 29 -0.43 -17.25 -11.22
CA ASP A 29 0.55 -16.21 -11.53
C ASP A 29 1.20 -15.68 -10.24
N PRO A 30 2.52 -15.45 -10.21
CA PRO A 30 3.22 -14.97 -9.01
C PRO A 30 2.89 -13.51 -8.63
N GLY A 31 2.39 -12.73 -9.58
CA GLY A 31 1.93 -11.36 -9.38
C GLY A 31 0.42 -11.24 -9.07
N ASN A 32 -0.02 -10.02 -8.75
CA ASN A 32 -1.42 -9.70 -8.49
C ASN A 32 -1.99 -8.65 -9.48
N LEU A 33 -1.39 -8.53 -10.66
CA LEU A 33 -1.88 -7.66 -11.74
C LEU A 33 -3.07 -8.29 -12.50
N PHE A 34 -4.27 -8.19 -11.92
CA PHE A 34 -5.47 -8.90 -12.38
C PHE A 34 -5.89 -8.64 -13.84
N THR A 35 -5.51 -7.49 -14.38
CA THR A 35 -5.93 -7.04 -15.71
C THR A 35 -5.01 -7.50 -16.84
N ASP A 36 -3.89 -8.17 -16.53
CA ASP A 36 -2.78 -8.21 -17.51
C ASP A 36 -1.79 -9.39 -17.41
N TYR A 37 -2.28 -10.56 -17.01
CA TYR A 37 -1.45 -11.78 -16.94
C TYR A 37 -0.82 -12.20 -18.29
N ASN A 38 -1.42 -11.81 -19.42
CA ASN A 38 -0.94 -12.14 -20.75
C ASN A 38 0.24 -11.26 -21.21
N THR A 39 0.59 -10.21 -20.45
CA THR A 39 1.81 -9.42 -20.70
C THR A 39 2.77 -9.44 -19.50
N ASN A 40 2.27 -9.44 -18.26
CA ASN A 40 3.09 -9.40 -17.05
C ASN A 40 2.45 -10.17 -15.87
N PRO A 41 2.74 -11.47 -15.75
CA PRO A 41 2.21 -12.30 -14.68
C PRO A 41 3.00 -12.18 -13.36
N TYR A 42 4.07 -11.38 -13.30
CA TYR A 42 4.97 -11.29 -12.14
C TYR A 42 4.76 -10.04 -11.30
N ALA A 43 4.31 -8.96 -11.93
CA ALA A 43 4.11 -7.67 -11.30
C ALA A 43 3.25 -7.73 -10.03
N GLU A 44 3.73 -7.07 -8.97
CA GLU A 44 2.84 -6.60 -7.91
C GLU A 44 2.32 -5.22 -8.25
N PHE A 45 1.04 -4.99 -7.99
CA PHE A 45 0.29 -3.81 -8.41
C PHE A 45 0.96 -2.49 -8.05
N ASN A 46 1.40 -2.32 -6.79
CA ASN A 46 2.00 -1.09 -6.30
C ASN A 46 3.41 -0.85 -6.83
N ILE A 47 4.24 -1.89 -6.93
CA ILE A 47 5.57 -1.78 -7.56
C ILE A 47 5.40 -1.52 -9.07
N PHE A 48 4.43 -2.13 -9.74
CA PHE A 48 4.14 -1.91 -11.15
C PHE A 48 3.59 -0.51 -11.43
N GLY A 49 2.84 0.07 -10.49
CA GLY A 49 2.38 1.46 -10.56
C GLY A 49 3.52 2.47 -10.72
N ASP A 50 4.69 2.20 -10.13
CA ASP A 50 5.89 3.03 -10.29
C ASP A 50 7.19 2.25 -9.96
N PRO A 51 7.69 1.40 -10.88
CA PRO A 51 8.84 0.53 -10.61
C PRO A 51 10.12 1.34 -10.39
N PHE A 52 10.20 2.56 -10.94
CA PHE A 52 11.34 3.45 -10.77
C PHE A 52 11.35 4.11 -9.40
N ALA A 53 10.19 4.53 -8.88
CA ALA A 53 10.08 4.96 -7.50
C ALA A 53 10.42 3.83 -6.53
N ALA A 54 9.93 2.62 -6.80
CA ALA A 54 10.27 1.45 -5.99
C ALA A 54 11.78 1.20 -5.98
N TYR A 55 12.43 1.16 -7.14
CA TYR A 55 13.90 1.06 -7.22
C TYR A 55 14.58 2.14 -6.36
N GLN A 56 14.16 3.40 -6.49
CA GLN A 56 14.75 4.51 -5.76
C GLN A 56 14.59 4.38 -4.23
N VAL A 57 13.41 3.96 -3.76
CA VAL A 57 13.14 3.78 -2.32
C VAL A 57 14.00 2.65 -1.76
N PHE A 58 14.03 1.49 -2.42
CA PHE A 58 14.83 0.34 -1.98
C PHE A 58 16.33 0.66 -1.94
N HIS A 59 16.82 1.49 -2.87
CA HIS A 59 18.22 1.91 -2.95
C HIS A 59 18.54 3.22 -2.21
N SER A 60 17.58 3.78 -1.46
CA SER A 60 17.78 5.06 -0.76
C SER A 60 18.65 4.96 0.50
N GLY A 61 18.94 3.74 0.96
CA GLY A 61 19.66 3.48 2.21
C GLY A 61 18.79 3.50 3.47
N ILE A 62 17.48 3.74 3.34
CA ILE A 62 16.56 3.54 4.46
C ILE A 62 16.36 2.03 4.71
N PRO A 63 16.28 1.58 5.98
CA PRO A 63 15.92 0.19 6.26
C PRO A 63 14.50 -0.10 5.78
N VAL A 64 14.38 -1.09 4.89
CA VAL A 64 13.09 -1.54 4.36
C VAL A 64 12.69 -2.85 5.04
N THR A 65 11.41 -2.94 5.40
CA THR A 65 10.74 -4.23 5.64
C THR A 65 9.71 -4.44 4.54
N LEU A 66 9.86 -5.51 3.78
CA LEU A 66 8.95 -5.87 2.69
C LEU A 66 7.96 -6.92 3.19
N VAL A 67 6.66 -6.62 3.09
CA VAL A 67 5.60 -7.64 3.15
C VAL A 67 5.28 -8.02 1.71
N SER A 68 5.80 -9.18 1.30
CA SER A 68 5.79 -9.63 -0.10
C SER A 68 4.48 -10.31 -0.49
N LEU A 69 4.28 -10.51 -1.80
CA LEU A 69 3.24 -11.42 -2.29
C LEU A 69 3.44 -12.85 -1.79
N ASP A 70 4.68 -13.30 -1.57
CA ASP A 70 4.93 -14.65 -1.03
C ASP A 70 4.24 -14.84 0.33
N ALA A 71 4.35 -13.85 1.22
CA ALA A 71 3.69 -13.90 2.52
C ALA A 71 2.17 -13.73 2.42
N THR A 72 1.71 -12.74 1.65
CA THR A 72 0.27 -12.43 1.57
C THR A 72 -0.51 -13.53 0.84
N ASN A 73 0.12 -14.25 -0.11
CA ASN A 73 -0.43 -15.45 -0.76
C ASN A 73 -0.68 -16.61 0.21
N THR A 74 -0.16 -16.53 1.45
CA THR A 74 -0.45 -17.52 2.49
C THR A 74 -1.58 -17.13 3.43
N ILE A 75 -2.20 -15.96 3.26
CA ILE A 75 -3.34 -15.48 4.06
C ILE A 75 -4.54 -15.07 3.15
N PRO A 76 -5.10 -16.02 2.38
CA PRO A 76 -6.32 -15.77 1.60
C PRO A 76 -7.51 -15.53 2.51
N ILE A 77 -8.42 -14.64 2.13
CA ILE A 77 -9.70 -14.44 2.80
C ILE A 77 -10.52 -15.72 2.62
N THR A 78 -10.50 -16.64 3.60
CA THR A 78 -11.25 -17.90 3.49
C THR A 78 -12.73 -17.69 3.75
N GLU A 79 -13.56 -18.66 3.36
CA GLU A 79 -14.99 -18.65 3.66
C GLU A 79 -15.25 -18.63 5.18
N GLU A 80 -14.44 -19.35 5.96
CA GLU A 80 -14.52 -19.37 7.42
C GLU A 80 -14.20 -18.01 8.02
N PHE A 81 -13.14 -17.34 7.55
CA PHE A 81 -12.82 -15.99 7.99
C PHE A 81 -13.94 -15.01 7.62
N PHE A 82 -14.45 -15.08 6.40
CA PHE A 82 -15.53 -14.20 5.94
C PHE A 82 -16.79 -14.36 6.80
N LYS A 83 -17.21 -15.60 7.09
CA LYS A 83 -18.34 -15.90 7.98
C LYS A 83 -18.08 -15.46 9.43
N ALA A 84 -16.87 -15.64 9.93
CA ALA A 84 -16.50 -15.17 11.27
C ALA A 84 -16.55 -13.65 11.37
N PHE A 85 -16.09 -12.95 10.32
CA PHE A 85 -16.19 -11.50 10.24
C PHE A 85 -17.65 -11.06 10.13
N GLU A 86 -18.47 -11.73 9.33
CA GLU A 86 -19.91 -11.47 9.25
C GLU A 86 -20.57 -11.51 10.65
N GLN A 87 -20.14 -12.44 11.50
CA GLN A 87 -20.64 -12.62 12.86
C GLN A 87 -20.00 -11.70 13.90
N SER A 88 -18.91 -10.99 13.56
CA SER A 88 -18.08 -10.21 14.49
C SER A 88 -17.98 -8.76 14.05
N GLN A 89 -19.09 -8.04 14.12
CA GLN A 89 -19.22 -6.62 13.73
C GLN A 89 -19.80 -5.77 14.87
N TRP A 90 -19.16 -5.83 16.03
CA TRP A 90 -19.59 -5.20 17.29
C TRP A 90 -19.43 -3.68 17.31
N THR A 91 -18.59 -3.14 16.43
CA THR A 91 -18.33 -1.70 16.29
C THR A 91 -18.75 -1.20 14.90
N TYR A 92 -18.98 0.11 14.75
CA TYR A 92 -19.42 0.69 13.48
C TYR A 92 -18.34 0.58 12.40
N GLU A 93 -17.08 0.78 12.76
CA GLU A 93 -15.93 0.58 11.88
C GLU A 93 -15.77 -0.89 11.44
N ALA A 94 -16.07 -1.86 12.30
CA ALA A 94 -16.06 -3.28 11.92
C ALA A 94 -17.17 -3.59 10.90
N GLN A 95 -18.37 -3.00 11.08
CA GLN A 95 -19.46 -3.11 10.12
C GLN A 95 -19.09 -2.53 8.76
N TYR A 96 -18.47 -1.35 8.74
CA TYR A 96 -18.00 -0.73 7.51
C TYR A 96 -16.93 -1.59 6.82
N CYS A 97 -15.93 -2.07 7.57
CA CYS A 97 -14.90 -2.96 7.03
C CYS A 97 -15.50 -4.23 6.42
N PHE A 98 -16.45 -4.88 7.10
CA PHE A 98 -17.11 -6.07 6.56
C PHE A 98 -17.93 -5.75 5.30
N LYS A 99 -18.66 -4.63 5.27
CA LYS A 99 -19.37 -4.18 4.06
C LYS A 99 -18.42 -3.98 2.88
N SER A 100 -17.27 -3.32 3.09
CA SER A 100 -16.23 -3.15 2.06
C SER A 100 -15.74 -4.49 1.52
N LEU A 101 -15.42 -5.43 2.41
CA LEU A 101 -14.97 -6.77 2.03
C LEU A 101 -16.07 -7.56 1.30
N LYS A 102 -17.31 -7.47 1.79
CA LYS A 102 -18.47 -8.11 1.17
C LYS A 102 -18.72 -7.58 -0.24
N MET A 103 -18.54 -6.28 -0.46
CA MET A 103 -18.68 -5.70 -1.79
C MET A 103 -17.58 -6.16 -2.75
N ALA A 104 -16.34 -6.28 -2.28
CA ALA A 104 -15.28 -6.91 -3.07
C ALA A 104 -15.59 -8.39 -3.39
N ARG A 105 -16.21 -9.11 -2.46
CA ARG A 105 -16.68 -10.50 -2.67
C ARG A 105 -17.80 -10.57 -3.70
N ASP A 106 -18.80 -9.69 -3.59
CA ASP A 106 -20.01 -9.72 -4.42
C ASP A 106 -19.75 -9.23 -5.86
N THR A 107 -18.63 -8.54 -6.11
CA THR A 107 -18.19 -8.18 -7.47
C THR A 107 -17.39 -9.28 -8.17
N TRP A 108 -16.98 -10.34 -7.46
CA TRP A 108 -16.32 -11.50 -8.08
C TRP A 108 -17.31 -12.55 -8.57
N PHE A 109 -16.92 -13.22 -9.65
CA PHE A 109 -17.65 -14.39 -10.12
C PHE A 109 -17.36 -15.55 -9.17
N ASP A 110 -18.42 -16.17 -8.64
CA ASP A 110 -18.37 -17.43 -7.89
C ASP A 110 -17.51 -17.42 -6.60
N ASP A 111 -17.28 -18.61 -6.03
CA ASP A 111 -16.52 -18.79 -4.79
C ASP A 111 -15.00 -18.61 -4.96
N ARG A 112 -14.53 -18.23 -6.16
CA ARG A 112 -13.12 -17.88 -6.41
C ARG A 112 -12.60 -16.78 -5.49
N PHE A 113 -13.48 -15.93 -4.95
CA PHE A 113 -13.16 -14.95 -3.92
C PHE A 113 -12.32 -15.52 -2.80
N TYR A 114 -12.76 -16.66 -2.27
CA TYR A 114 -12.13 -17.26 -1.11
C TYR A 114 -10.77 -17.89 -1.39
N THR A 115 -10.38 -17.99 -2.67
CA THR A 115 -9.11 -18.59 -3.11
C THR A 115 -8.15 -17.61 -3.75
N SER A 116 -8.59 -16.40 -4.10
CA SER A 116 -7.76 -15.46 -4.87
C SER A 116 -7.70 -14.05 -4.28
N TYR A 117 -8.52 -13.71 -3.28
CA TYR A 117 -8.43 -12.44 -2.56
C TYR A 117 -7.69 -12.64 -1.23
N PHE A 118 -6.73 -11.77 -0.91
CA PHE A 118 -5.84 -11.95 0.25
C PHE A 118 -5.86 -10.71 1.17
N MET A 119 -5.40 -10.87 2.41
CA MET A 119 -5.30 -9.79 3.41
C MET A 119 -4.15 -8.79 3.13
N TRP A 120 -3.84 -8.43 1.88
CA TRP A 120 -2.62 -7.68 1.52
C TRP A 120 -2.28 -6.49 2.45
N ASP A 121 -3.16 -5.50 2.50
CA ASP A 121 -2.93 -4.22 3.18
C ASP A 121 -3.08 -4.33 4.69
N SER A 122 -4.11 -5.06 5.14
CA SER A 122 -4.38 -5.27 6.56
C SER A 122 -3.30 -6.12 7.21
N PHE A 123 -2.83 -7.19 6.54
CA PHE A 123 -1.72 -8.01 7.02
C PHE A 123 -0.42 -7.20 7.09
N THR A 124 -0.17 -6.33 6.11
CA THR A 124 0.97 -5.42 6.14
C THR A 124 0.93 -4.51 7.38
N SER A 125 -0.23 -3.92 7.70
CA SER A 125 -0.42 -3.16 8.94
C SER A 125 -0.22 -4.00 10.21
N GLY A 126 -0.71 -5.25 10.21
CA GLY A 126 -0.50 -6.19 11.32
C GLY A 126 0.98 -6.46 11.58
N VAL A 127 1.72 -6.80 10.52
CA VAL A 127 3.17 -7.03 10.58
C VAL A 127 3.88 -5.79 11.11
N ALA A 128 3.55 -4.59 10.60
CA ALA A 128 4.15 -3.34 11.06
C ALA A 128 3.89 -3.05 12.55
N VAL A 129 2.64 -3.23 13.00
CA VAL A 129 2.26 -3.04 14.42
C VAL A 129 2.99 -4.04 15.32
N SER A 130 3.12 -5.29 14.90
CA SER A 130 3.89 -6.30 15.65
C SER A 130 5.38 -5.93 15.76
N ILE A 131 6.00 -5.42 14.68
CA ILE A 131 7.39 -4.92 14.73
C ILE A 131 7.52 -3.77 15.72
N MET A 132 6.60 -2.81 15.72
CA MET A 132 6.64 -1.68 16.65
C MET A 132 6.47 -2.12 18.11
N ARG A 133 5.61 -3.11 18.36
CA ARG A 133 5.40 -3.68 19.71
C ARG A 133 6.63 -4.43 20.22
N ASN A 134 7.28 -5.18 19.35
CA ASN A 134 8.41 -6.05 19.69
C ASN A 134 9.78 -5.36 19.56
N TYR A 135 9.79 -4.05 19.28
CA TYR A 135 11.01 -3.28 19.08
C TYR A 135 11.97 -3.44 20.27
N GLY A 136 13.18 -3.95 19.99
CA GLY A 136 14.25 -4.15 20.97
C GLY A 136 14.13 -5.41 21.85
N LYS A 137 13.11 -6.26 21.65
CA LYS A 137 12.91 -7.48 22.46
C LYS A 137 13.35 -8.77 21.75
N ASN A 138 13.01 -8.95 20.47
CA ASN A 138 13.07 -10.27 19.83
C ASN A 138 13.80 -10.32 18.46
N ASN A 139 14.85 -9.53 18.22
CA ASN A 139 15.77 -9.67 17.06
C ASN A 139 15.14 -9.91 15.66
N GLY A 140 13.93 -9.41 15.39
CA GLY A 140 13.26 -9.56 14.09
C GLY A 140 12.11 -10.58 14.06
N GLU A 141 11.74 -11.20 15.19
CA GLU A 141 10.51 -12.00 15.27
C GLU A 141 9.25 -11.13 15.13
N ASN A 142 8.29 -11.63 14.38
CA ASN A 142 6.97 -11.03 14.20
C ASN A 142 5.88 -11.99 14.72
N GLU A 143 4.82 -11.47 15.34
CA GLU A 143 3.71 -12.29 15.86
C GLU A 143 2.94 -12.99 14.73
N PHE A 144 2.86 -12.35 13.56
CA PHE A 144 1.96 -12.78 12.48
C PHE A 144 2.69 -13.33 11.25
N ALA A 145 3.99 -13.08 11.12
CA ALA A 145 4.77 -13.46 9.94
C ALA A 145 6.08 -14.17 10.29
N GLU A 146 6.48 -15.11 9.44
CA GLU A 146 7.87 -15.55 9.34
C GLU A 146 8.68 -14.46 8.64
N MET A 147 9.82 -14.07 9.23
CA MET A 147 10.64 -12.96 8.78
C MET A 147 12.04 -13.45 8.43
N GLU A 148 12.57 -13.02 7.29
CA GLU A 148 13.88 -13.41 6.79
C GLU A 148 14.63 -12.21 6.20
N TYR A 149 15.93 -12.10 6.46
CA TYR A 149 16.75 -11.13 5.74
C TYR A 149 17.17 -11.71 4.40
N MET A 150 16.82 -11.01 3.32
CA MET A 150 17.11 -11.44 1.95
C MET A 150 17.78 -10.31 1.18
N ASN A 151 18.58 -10.66 0.18
CA ASN A 151 19.08 -9.69 -0.80
C ASN A 151 18.14 -9.69 -2.00
N ILE A 152 17.51 -8.55 -2.27
CA ILE A 152 16.50 -8.44 -3.32
C ILE A 152 16.78 -7.28 -4.25
N SER A 153 16.36 -7.40 -5.50
CA SER A 153 16.41 -6.34 -6.50
C SER A 153 14.99 -6.03 -6.98
N VAL A 154 14.70 -4.76 -7.27
CA VAL A 154 13.44 -4.35 -7.90
C VAL A 154 13.61 -4.47 -9.40
N VAL A 155 12.84 -5.33 -10.06
CA VAL A 155 12.89 -5.47 -11.52
C VAL A 155 12.18 -4.28 -12.15
N THR A 156 12.91 -3.47 -12.92
CA THR A 156 12.37 -2.26 -13.56
C THR A 156 12.29 -2.36 -15.07
N SER A 157 12.77 -3.45 -15.68
CA SER A 157 12.80 -3.63 -17.13
C SER A 157 12.89 -5.11 -17.50
N ASN A 158 12.86 -5.41 -18.80
CA ASN A 158 12.68 -6.75 -19.35
C ASN A 158 13.75 -7.11 -20.38
N GLU A 159 14.14 -8.38 -20.42
CA GLU A 159 15.06 -8.91 -21.43
C GLU A 159 14.54 -8.74 -22.87
N PRO A 160 15.44 -8.54 -23.86
CA PRO A 160 16.90 -8.50 -23.73
C PRO A 160 17.44 -7.19 -23.16
N TYR A 161 18.40 -7.29 -22.24
CA TYR A 161 19.05 -6.13 -21.63
C TYR A 161 20.06 -5.46 -22.57
N GLY A 162 20.22 -4.15 -22.42
CA GLY A 162 21.10 -3.29 -23.20
C GLY A 162 20.56 -2.85 -24.55
N ILE A 163 19.29 -3.15 -24.84
CA ILE A 163 18.58 -2.61 -26.00
C ILE A 163 17.80 -1.36 -25.57
N CYS A 164 18.04 -0.25 -26.26
CA CYS A 164 17.30 0.99 -26.07
C CYS A 164 16.27 1.14 -27.18
N ASP A 165 14.99 1.03 -26.83
CA ASP A 165 13.86 1.17 -27.76
C ASP A 165 12.97 2.40 -27.44
N GLY A 166 13.43 3.25 -26.51
CA GLY A 166 12.71 4.46 -26.06
C GLY A 166 11.76 4.23 -24.88
N SER A 167 11.51 2.98 -24.47
CA SER A 167 10.56 2.69 -23.39
C SER A 167 11.08 3.01 -21.98
N ASN A 168 12.40 3.03 -21.81
CA ASN A 168 13.05 2.98 -20.50
C ASN A 168 13.60 4.35 -20.04
N PRO A 169 12.94 5.06 -19.11
CA PRO A 169 13.32 6.41 -18.68
C PRO A 169 14.60 6.45 -17.81
N LEU A 170 15.20 5.30 -17.49
CA LEU A 170 16.52 5.25 -16.83
C LEU A 170 17.67 5.37 -17.84
N PHE A 171 17.42 5.11 -19.12
CA PHE A 171 18.43 5.05 -20.19
C PHE A 171 18.10 5.96 -21.38
N ASP A 172 16.83 6.06 -21.75
CA ASP A 172 16.41 6.75 -22.98
C ASP A 172 16.74 8.25 -22.97
N GLY A 173 17.29 8.74 -24.09
CA GLY A 173 17.69 10.14 -24.24
C GLY A 173 18.83 10.61 -23.33
N LEU A 174 19.49 9.71 -22.58
CA LEU A 174 20.53 10.08 -21.62
C LEU A 174 21.94 9.66 -22.05
N HIS A 175 22.90 10.58 -21.94
CA HIS A 175 24.32 10.27 -22.15
C HIS A 175 24.85 9.29 -21.08
N PHE A 176 24.39 9.45 -19.84
CA PHE A 176 24.69 8.58 -18.70
C PHE A 176 23.38 8.07 -18.07
N PRO A 177 23.24 6.75 -17.84
CA PRO A 177 22.04 6.21 -17.20
C PRO A 177 21.76 6.84 -15.84
N LYS A 178 20.48 7.00 -15.48
CA LYS A 178 20.08 7.38 -14.13
C LYS A 178 20.65 6.39 -13.12
N PHE A 179 20.99 6.88 -11.94
CA PHE A 179 21.59 6.09 -10.85
C PHE A 179 22.89 5.35 -11.22
N LYS A 180 23.56 5.74 -12.32
CA LYS A 180 24.79 5.08 -12.83
C LYS A 180 24.60 3.59 -13.11
N LEU A 181 23.40 3.20 -13.52
CA LEU A 181 23.05 1.82 -13.81
C LEU A 181 23.88 1.23 -14.96
N ASN A 182 24.11 -0.08 -14.90
CA ASN A 182 24.81 -0.81 -15.94
C ASN A 182 23.98 -0.85 -17.23
N LYS A 183 24.59 -0.46 -18.36
CA LYS A 183 23.98 -0.45 -19.70
C LYS A 183 23.65 -1.83 -20.25
N SER A 184 24.07 -2.90 -19.60
CA SER A 184 23.69 -4.28 -19.95
C SER A 184 23.16 -5.06 -18.74
N GLY A 185 22.75 -4.36 -17.68
CA GLY A 185 22.22 -4.96 -16.46
C GLY A 185 20.70 -5.10 -16.44
N LEU A 186 20.17 -5.65 -15.33
CA LEU A 186 18.75 -5.93 -15.05
C LEU A 186 17.78 -4.77 -15.39
N HIS A 187 18.27 -3.54 -15.30
CA HIS A 187 17.46 -2.34 -15.47
C HIS A 187 17.49 -1.77 -16.90
N SER A 188 18.26 -2.35 -17.82
CA SER A 188 18.60 -1.76 -19.13
C SER A 188 17.83 -2.33 -20.33
N GLY A 189 16.67 -2.92 -20.09
CA GLY A 189 15.83 -3.50 -21.14
C GLY A 189 14.55 -2.71 -21.43
N HIS A 190 13.62 -3.37 -22.10
CA HIS A 190 12.30 -2.82 -22.41
C HIS A 190 11.46 -2.63 -21.14
N VAL A 191 10.71 -1.54 -21.04
CA VAL A 191 9.78 -1.28 -19.93
C VAL A 191 8.36 -1.31 -20.45
N GLN A 192 7.50 -2.10 -19.83
CA GLN A 192 6.17 -2.35 -20.35
C GLN A 192 5.42 -1.03 -20.60
N MET A 193 5.01 -0.80 -21.86
CA MET A 193 4.43 0.44 -22.34
C MET A 193 2.93 0.61 -22.05
N GLY A 194 2.26 -0.45 -21.62
CA GLY A 194 0.86 -0.47 -21.21
C GLY A 194 0.31 -1.90 -21.19
N LEU A 195 -0.99 -2.07 -20.91
CA LEU A 195 -1.57 -3.42 -20.69
C LEU A 195 -1.60 -4.35 -21.92
N ARG A 196 -1.35 -3.80 -23.09
CA ARG A 196 -1.34 -4.58 -24.34
C ARG A 196 -0.07 -4.33 -25.12
N ASP A 197 1.01 -4.08 -24.39
CA ASP A 197 2.31 -3.90 -25.01
C ASP A 197 2.62 -5.13 -25.88
N PRO A 198 2.74 -4.97 -27.22
CA PRO A 198 3.05 -6.08 -28.11
C PRO A 198 4.39 -6.73 -27.80
N PHE A 199 5.33 -5.98 -27.19
CA PHE A 199 6.57 -6.56 -26.70
C PHE A 199 6.27 -7.58 -25.63
N CYS A 200 5.50 -7.23 -24.60
CA CYS A 200 5.26 -8.09 -23.44
C CYS A 200 4.25 -9.22 -23.70
N PHE A 201 3.34 -9.01 -24.65
CA PHE A 201 2.22 -9.90 -24.94
C PHE A 201 2.65 -11.27 -25.49
N VAL A 202 2.00 -12.33 -24.99
CA VAL A 202 2.12 -13.69 -25.51
C VAL A 202 0.73 -14.24 -25.82
N GLU A 203 0.49 -14.56 -27.09
CA GLU A 203 -0.81 -15.12 -27.52
C GLU A 203 -1.05 -16.50 -26.89
N ASN A 204 -2.21 -16.67 -26.24
CA ASN A 204 -2.62 -17.89 -25.54
C ASN A 204 -1.60 -18.39 -24.48
N GLY A 205 -0.78 -17.49 -23.95
CA GLY A 205 0.25 -17.80 -22.97
C GLY A 205 0.41 -16.74 -21.89
N LYS A 206 1.33 -16.99 -20.97
CA LYS A 206 1.74 -16.01 -19.97
C LYS A 206 2.66 -14.98 -20.60
N GLY A 207 2.45 -13.72 -20.26
CA GLY A 207 3.32 -12.64 -20.72
C GLY A 207 4.77 -12.80 -20.27
N LYS A 208 5.68 -12.17 -21.00
CA LYS A 208 7.13 -12.28 -20.73
C LYS A 208 7.71 -11.14 -19.90
N CYS A 209 6.96 -10.08 -19.65
CA CYS A 209 7.45 -8.96 -18.85
C CYS A 209 7.36 -9.25 -17.34
N LYS A 210 8.24 -8.59 -16.59
CA LYS A 210 8.55 -8.77 -15.17
C LYS A 210 8.85 -7.44 -14.46
N ASP A 211 8.84 -6.30 -15.16
CA ASP A 211 8.94 -5.01 -14.49
C ASP A 211 7.78 -4.86 -13.49
N GLY A 212 8.06 -4.33 -12.30
CA GLY A 212 7.10 -4.39 -11.18
C GLY A 212 7.25 -5.61 -10.27
N TYR A 213 8.18 -6.53 -10.56
CA TYR A 213 8.51 -7.66 -9.68
C TYR A 213 9.68 -7.33 -8.72
N THR A 214 9.82 -8.10 -7.65
CA THR A 214 11.04 -8.10 -6.83
C THR A 214 11.67 -9.47 -6.88
N GLU A 215 12.99 -9.59 -7.05
CA GLU A 215 13.62 -10.90 -7.15
C GLU A 215 14.81 -11.03 -6.21
N GLU A 216 14.99 -12.23 -5.66
CA GLU A 216 16.18 -12.56 -4.87
C GLU A 216 17.41 -12.49 -5.79
N GLY A 217 18.41 -11.74 -5.36
CA GLY A 217 19.60 -11.48 -6.15
C GLY A 217 20.84 -11.32 -5.29
N THR A 218 22.00 -11.66 -5.85
CA THR A 218 23.31 -11.47 -5.22
C THR A 218 24.16 -10.44 -5.96
N GLY A 219 23.54 -9.69 -6.88
CA GLY A 219 24.20 -8.71 -7.73
C GLY A 219 24.46 -7.38 -6.99
N PRO A 220 25.19 -6.46 -7.63
CA PRO A 220 25.41 -5.12 -7.10
C PRO A 220 24.11 -4.30 -6.97
N ASP A 221 23.07 -4.68 -7.71
CA ASP A 221 21.75 -4.04 -7.71
C ASP A 221 20.80 -4.64 -6.63
N SER A 222 21.32 -5.52 -5.78
CA SER A 222 20.54 -6.16 -4.71
C SER A 222 20.74 -5.47 -3.37
N VAL A 223 19.64 -5.20 -2.67
CA VAL A 223 19.64 -4.58 -1.34
C VAL A 223 19.20 -5.58 -0.28
N ARG A 224 19.84 -5.52 0.89
CA ARG A 224 19.49 -6.39 2.02
C ARG A 224 18.26 -5.85 2.75
N VAL A 225 17.15 -6.59 2.68
CA VAL A 225 15.83 -6.20 3.17
C VAL A 225 15.31 -7.24 4.15
N LEU A 226 14.57 -6.82 5.18
CA LEU A 226 13.81 -7.75 6.02
C LEU A 226 12.50 -8.09 5.28
N VAL A 227 12.27 -9.35 4.97
CA VAL A 227 11.13 -9.79 4.17
C VAL A 227 10.22 -10.66 5.04
N ALA A 228 8.93 -10.33 5.10
CA ALA A 228 7.92 -11.28 5.55
C ALA A 228 7.74 -12.32 4.43
N THR A 229 7.95 -13.60 4.74
CA THR A 229 7.94 -14.68 3.73
C THR A 229 6.68 -15.53 3.80
N LYS A 230 6.02 -15.58 4.97
CA LYS A 230 4.83 -16.40 5.20
C LYS A 230 4.02 -15.90 6.40
N ALA A 231 2.70 -15.96 6.32
CA ALA A 231 1.80 -15.73 7.44
C ALA A 231 1.80 -16.94 8.38
N LYS A 232 1.94 -16.69 9.68
CA LYS A 232 1.97 -17.73 10.71
C LYS A 232 0.60 -18.39 10.87
N PRO A 233 0.56 -19.72 11.07
CA PRO A 233 -0.69 -20.40 11.40
C PRO A 233 -1.22 -19.91 12.74
N ASN A 234 -2.53 -20.03 12.95
CA ASN A 234 -3.12 -19.77 14.27
C ASN A 234 -2.53 -20.74 15.30
N HIS A 235 -2.16 -20.23 16.48
CA HIS A 235 -1.67 -21.07 17.57
C HIS A 235 -2.75 -22.00 18.12
N ASP A 236 -4.02 -21.59 18.08
CA ASP A 236 -5.16 -22.44 18.42
C ASP A 236 -5.51 -23.35 17.23
N LEU A 237 -5.08 -24.61 17.33
CA LEU A 237 -5.34 -25.64 16.33
C LEU A 237 -6.82 -26.02 16.21
N THR A 238 -7.67 -25.61 17.15
CA THR A 238 -9.12 -25.84 17.12
C THR A 238 -9.89 -24.71 16.44
N SER A 239 -9.26 -23.55 16.27
CA SER A 239 -9.84 -22.39 15.61
C SER A 239 -10.08 -22.65 14.12
N LYS A 240 -11.24 -22.23 13.62
CA LYS A 240 -11.52 -22.21 12.17
C LYS A 240 -10.76 -21.10 11.44
N LEU A 241 -10.27 -20.10 12.17
CA LEU A 241 -9.44 -19.04 11.64
C LEU A 241 -8.00 -19.53 11.56
N ASN A 242 -7.58 -19.99 10.38
CA ASN A 242 -6.31 -20.72 10.22
C ASN A 242 -5.03 -19.86 10.27
N ARG A 243 -5.13 -18.54 10.45
CA ARG A 243 -4.00 -17.61 10.61
C ARG A 243 -4.14 -16.82 11.90
N GLU A 244 -3.01 -16.63 12.58
CA GLU A 244 -2.95 -15.86 13.83
C GLU A 244 -3.46 -14.43 13.63
N PHE A 245 -3.12 -13.82 12.48
CA PHE A 245 -3.55 -12.47 12.16
C PHE A 245 -5.07 -12.34 12.00
N PHE A 246 -5.80 -13.38 11.58
CA PHE A 246 -7.26 -13.30 11.44
C PHE A 246 -7.95 -13.07 12.77
N THR A 247 -7.56 -13.83 13.80
CA THR A 247 -8.07 -13.63 15.15
C THR A 247 -7.73 -12.22 15.64
N ASN A 248 -6.47 -11.82 15.52
CA ASN A 248 -6.03 -10.50 15.96
C ASN A 248 -6.77 -9.35 15.26
N PHE A 249 -6.96 -9.44 13.95
CA PHE A 249 -7.64 -8.43 13.16
C PHE A 249 -9.09 -8.23 13.60
N LEU A 250 -9.84 -9.34 13.75
CA LEU A 250 -11.21 -9.29 14.25
C LEU A 250 -11.28 -8.74 15.68
N ASP A 251 -10.37 -9.17 16.56
CA ASP A 251 -10.33 -8.66 17.92
C ASP A 251 -10.07 -7.16 17.96
N VAL A 252 -9.11 -6.65 17.18
CA VAL A 252 -8.75 -5.22 17.16
C VAL A 252 -9.90 -4.36 16.65
N LEU A 253 -10.57 -4.75 15.56
CA LEU A 253 -11.69 -3.98 15.03
C LEU A 253 -12.88 -3.93 16.01
N ASN A 254 -13.09 -4.99 16.78
CA ASN A 254 -14.24 -5.13 17.66
C ASN A 254 -14.02 -4.65 19.10
N ARG A 255 -12.80 -4.25 19.47
CA ARG A 255 -12.50 -3.68 20.79
C ARG A 255 -13.35 -2.43 21.06
N PRO A 256 -13.83 -2.20 22.30
CA PRO A 256 -14.56 -0.97 22.63
C PRO A 256 -13.64 0.26 22.63
N GLU A 257 -12.34 0.09 22.84
CA GLU A 257 -11.37 1.19 22.81
C GLU A 257 -11.20 1.76 21.39
N ASN A 258 -11.01 3.08 21.29
CA ASN A 258 -10.80 3.79 20.02
C ASN A 258 -11.90 3.53 18.97
N THR A 259 -13.13 3.21 19.39
CA THR A 259 -14.24 2.98 18.46
C THR A 259 -14.72 4.28 17.79
N ALA A 260 -15.44 4.14 16.67
CA ALA A 260 -16.01 5.27 15.94
C ALA A 260 -16.79 6.21 16.87
N ARG A 261 -16.55 7.51 16.69
CA ARG A 261 -17.20 8.58 17.45
C ARG A 261 -18.46 9.08 16.78
N PHE A 262 -18.46 9.15 15.46
CA PHE A 262 -19.55 9.70 14.67
C PHE A 262 -20.18 8.61 13.80
N ASN A 263 -21.50 8.66 13.64
CA ASN A 263 -22.26 7.71 12.85
C ASN A 263 -23.34 8.46 12.07
N LEU A 264 -23.29 8.35 10.74
CA LEU A 264 -24.18 9.05 9.81
C LEU A 264 -25.66 8.88 10.18
N THR A 265 -26.08 7.68 10.57
CA THR A 265 -27.48 7.36 10.90
C THR A 265 -27.96 8.11 12.15
N THR A 266 -27.05 8.39 13.08
CA THR A 266 -27.36 9.14 14.31
C THR A 266 -27.22 10.64 14.14
N GLU A 267 -26.39 11.08 13.19
CA GLU A 267 -26.09 12.50 12.98
C GLU A 267 -27.06 13.19 12.03
N PHE A 268 -27.65 12.47 11.08
CA PHE A 268 -28.70 13.02 10.22
C PHE A 268 -30.04 12.93 10.96
N PRO A 269 -30.79 14.03 11.22
CA PRO A 269 -30.80 15.36 10.57
C PRO A 269 -30.08 16.50 11.32
N HIS A 270 -29.41 16.21 12.42
CA HIS A 270 -28.76 17.20 13.30
C HIS A 270 -27.30 17.46 12.95
N PHE A 271 -26.93 17.28 11.68
CA PHE A 271 -25.56 17.36 11.23
C PHE A 271 -24.94 18.70 11.66
N ARG A 272 -23.91 18.62 12.50
CA ARG A 272 -23.12 19.77 12.94
C ARG A 272 -21.76 19.65 12.28
N GLN A 273 -21.35 20.69 11.56
CA GLN A 273 -19.97 20.83 11.09
C GLN A 273 -19.06 21.09 12.30
N ALA A 274 -18.68 20.02 13.00
CA ALA A 274 -17.81 20.07 14.16
C ALA A 274 -16.52 19.30 13.87
N PHE A 275 -15.38 19.97 14.03
CA PHE A 275 -14.07 19.34 13.95
C PHE A 275 -13.76 18.66 15.29
N TYR A 276 -13.22 17.45 15.26
CA TYR A 276 -12.85 16.74 16.48
C TYR A 276 -11.38 16.30 16.52
N GLU A 277 -10.67 16.82 17.50
CA GLU A 277 -9.28 16.47 17.83
C GLU A 277 -9.24 15.85 19.24
N PRO A 278 -8.68 14.63 19.38
CA PRO A 278 -8.48 14.01 20.69
C PRO A 278 -7.38 14.73 21.50
N ASP A 279 -7.60 14.89 22.81
CA ASP A 279 -6.57 15.42 23.71
C ASP A 279 -5.64 14.30 24.22
N PHE A 280 -4.37 14.35 23.78
CA PHE A 280 -3.33 13.41 24.18
C PHE A 280 -2.33 13.97 25.20
N LYS A 281 -2.55 15.14 25.81
CA LYS A 281 -1.56 15.82 26.68
C LYS A 281 -1.03 14.95 27.82
N ASN A 282 -1.85 14.05 28.36
CA ASN A 282 -1.49 13.18 29.48
C ASN A 282 -1.09 11.75 29.07
N ARG A 283 -0.86 11.51 27.77
CA ARG A 283 -0.50 10.19 27.24
C ARG A 283 0.90 10.22 26.65
N THR A 284 1.67 9.17 26.91
CA THR A 284 2.93 8.94 26.19
C THR A 284 2.58 8.35 24.83
N LEU A 285 2.83 9.11 23.77
CA LEU A 285 2.57 8.66 22.40
C LEU A 285 3.61 7.64 21.95
N GLY A 286 3.15 6.65 21.19
CA GLY A 286 3.95 5.58 20.63
C GLY A 286 4.83 6.02 19.46
N LYS A 287 5.26 5.04 18.65
CA LYS A 287 6.14 5.31 17.51
C LYS A 287 5.44 6.22 16.50
N PRO A 288 6.07 7.30 16.02
CA PRO A 288 5.48 8.15 15.00
C PRO A 288 5.45 7.40 13.66
N VAL A 289 4.26 7.34 13.06
CA VAL A 289 3.98 6.64 11.81
C VAL A 289 3.36 7.60 10.80
N VAL A 290 3.86 7.57 9.57
CA VAL A 290 3.18 8.12 8.40
C VAL A 290 2.65 6.95 7.58
N PHE A 291 1.37 6.97 7.24
CA PHE A 291 0.74 5.93 6.43
C PHE A 291 0.55 6.42 5.01
N ASP A 292 1.20 5.79 4.04
CA ASP A 292 1.12 6.09 2.61
C ASP A 292 0.26 5.03 1.93
N MET A 293 -0.90 5.42 1.42
CA MET A 293 -1.93 4.50 0.91
C MET A 293 -2.42 4.97 -0.45
N ASP A 294 -2.85 4.02 -1.27
CA ASP A 294 -3.50 4.30 -2.56
C ASP A 294 -5.01 4.12 -2.49
N MET A 295 -5.62 4.29 -1.31
CA MET A 295 -7.06 4.39 -1.10
C MET A 295 -7.88 3.19 -1.66
N SER A 296 -7.30 2.00 -1.75
CA SER A 296 -8.06 0.80 -2.08
C SER A 296 -9.00 0.41 -0.94
N ALA A 297 -9.94 -0.51 -1.19
CA ALA A 297 -10.77 -1.08 -0.13
C ALA A 297 -9.94 -1.73 0.98
N GLY A 298 -8.80 -2.35 0.62
CA GLY A 298 -7.86 -2.94 1.56
C GLY A 298 -7.15 -1.89 2.42
N ASP A 299 -6.79 -0.74 1.86
CA ASP A 299 -6.20 0.37 2.62
C ASP A 299 -7.16 0.95 3.64
N PHE A 300 -8.44 1.10 3.30
CA PHE A 300 -9.41 1.60 4.27
C PHE A 300 -9.60 0.62 5.43
N MET A 301 -9.63 -0.70 5.16
CA MET A 301 -9.61 -1.71 6.22
C MET A 301 -8.34 -1.64 7.08
N ALA A 302 -7.18 -1.44 6.44
CA ALA A 302 -5.90 -1.27 7.10
C ALA A 302 -5.87 0.00 7.97
N LEU A 303 -6.43 1.11 7.49
CA LEU A 303 -6.53 2.37 8.21
C LEU A 303 -7.41 2.23 9.45
N PHE A 304 -8.59 1.58 9.34
CA PHE A 304 -9.41 1.28 10.52
C PHE A 304 -8.64 0.47 11.56
N TYR A 305 -7.97 -0.60 11.13
CA TYR A 305 -7.14 -1.40 12.02
C TYR A 305 -6.07 -0.54 12.71
N LEU A 306 -5.35 0.32 11.99
CA LEU A 306 -4.33 1.23 12.56
C LEU A 306 -4.92 2.25 13.54
N LEU A 307 -6.11 2.79 13.27
CA LEU A 307 -6.80 3.76 14.16
C LEU A 307 -7.31 3.10 15.44
N LYS A 308 -7.55 1.78 15.42
CA LYS A 308 -7.91 0.98 16.59
C LYS A 308 -6.73 0.61 17.47
N VAL A 309 -5.51 0.60 16.92
CA VAL A 309 -4.28 0.35 17.69
C VAL A 309 -4.10 1.45 18.75
N PRO A 310 -3.73 1.10 20.00
CA PRO A 310 -3.48 2.09 21.04
C PRO A 310 -2.45 3.15 20.60
N VAL A 311 -2.75 4.42 20.86
CA VAL A 311 -1.90 5.57 20.51
C VAL A 311 -0.56 5.55 21.23
N GLU A 312 -0.50 4.85 22.37
CA GLU A 312 0.70 4.59 23.16
C GLU A 312 1.66 3.61 22.46
N LEU A 313 1.16 2.82 21.51
CA LEU A 313 1.95 1.92 20.68
C LEU A 313 2.29 2.57 19.33
N LEU A 314 1.27 3.11 18.65
CA LEU A 314 1.38 3.68 17.31
C LEU A 314 0.77 5.08 17.27
N ASN A 315 1.58 6.08 16.96
CA ASN A 315 1.15 7.46 16.78
C ASN A 315 1.06 7.80 15.30
N LEU A 316 -0.13 7.67 14.72
CA LEU A 316 -0.37 8.01 13.32
C LEU A 316 -0.31 9.53 13.15
N LYS A 317 0.81 10.03 12.61
CA LYS A 317 1.14 11.45 12.46
C LYS A 317 0.53 12.08 11.21
N ALA A 318 0.37 11.30 10.15
CA ALA A 318 -0.20 11.76 8.90
C ALA A 318 -0.58 10.59 8.00
N ILE A 319 -1.44 10.88 7.03
CA ILE A 319 -1.73 10.02 5.90
C ILE A 319 -1.23 10.71 4.64
N LEU A 320 -0.48 9.98 3.81
CA LEU A 320 -0.16 10.39 2.45
C LEU A 320 -1.03 9.56 1.51
N VAL A 321 -1.62 10.23 0.53
CA VAL A 321 -2.42 9.59 -0.50
C VAL A 321 -1.58 9.52 -1.76
N SER A 322 -1.40 8.32 -2.31
CA SER A 322 -0.69 8.06 -3.56
C SER A 322 -1.69 7.75 -4.67
N PRO A 323 -2.22 8.77 -5.38
CA PRO A 323 -3.29 8.61 -6.38
C PRO A 323 -2.81 7.98 -7.70
N THR A 324 -1.56 7.52 -7.77
CA THR A 324 -1.03 6.70 -8.86
C THR A 324 -1.48 5.23 -8.77
N GLY A 325 -2.07 4.81 -7.64
CA GLY A 325 -2.65 3.49 -7.43
C GLY A 325 -4.15 3.46 -7.74
N TRP A 326 -4.99 3.07 -6.78
CA TRP A 326 -6.36 2.60 -7.07
C TRP A 326 -7.43 3.67 -7.40
N PRO A 327 -7.95 4.54 -6.51
CA PRO A 327 -8.93 5.53 -6.92
C PRO A 327 -8.29 6.88 -7.23
N ASN A 328 -9.03 7.67 -7.99
CA ASN A 328 -8.66 9.04 -8.34
C ASN A 328 -8.34 9.89 -7.08
N ALA A 329 -7.47 10.89 -7.24
CA ALA A 329 -7.15 11.87 -6.20
C ALA A 329 -8.38 12.51 -5.52
N ALA A 330 -9.50 12.67 -6.24
CA ALA A 330 -10.74 13.20 -5.69
C ALA A 330 -11.38 12.30 -4.60
N ALA A 331 -11.01 11.02 -4.52
CA ALA A 331 -11.49 10.10 -3.49
C ALA A 331 -10.92 10.40 -2.09
N ILE A 332 -10.02 11.38 -1.95
CA ILE A 332 -9.44 11.80 -0.66
C ILE A 332 -10.50 12.26 0.36
N ASP A 333 -11.67 12.72 -0.10
CA ASP A 333 -12.81 13.04 0.76
C ASP A 333 -13.24 11.85 1.62
N ILE A 334 -13.07 10.64 1.13
CA ILE A 334 -13.40 9.41 1.86
C ILE A 334 -12.45 9.21 3.04
N VAL A 335 -11.16 9.58 2.88
CA VAL A 335 -10.19 9.57 3.99
C VAL A 335 -10.62 10.56 5.06
N TYR A 336 -11.09 11.75 4.69
CA TYR A 336 -11.60 12.74 5.64
C TYR A 336 -12.85 12.25 6.37
N ASP A 337 -13.80 11.67 5.65
CA ASP A 337 -15.05 11.13 6.21
C ASP A 337 -14.77 9.95 7.16
N LEU A 338 -13.80 9.10 6.82
CA LEU A 338 -13.35 8.00 7.69
C LEU A 338 -12.66 8.50 8.96
N LEU A 339 -11.71 9.41 8.83
CA LEU A 339 -11.03 10.01 9.97
C LEU A 339 -12.03 10.74 10.88
N HIS A 340 -12.99 11.44 10.27
CA HIS A 340 -14.07 12.07 11.00
C HIS A 340 -14.87 11.02 11.75
N MET A 341 -15.31 9.93 11.11
CA MET A 341 -15.99 8.81 11.76
C MET A 341 -15.25 8.30 13.01
N MET A 342 -13.93 8.15 12.91
CA MET A 342 -13.08 7.68 14.00
C MET A 342 -12.74 8.76 15.05
N GLY A 343 -13.22 9.99 14.88
CA GLY A 343 -12.88 11.10 15.76
C GLY A 343 -11.38 11.43 15.73
N ARG A 344 -10.80 11.43 14.54
CA ARG A 344 -9.37 11.68 14.30
C ARG A 344 -9.15 12.76 13.24
N ASP A 345 -9.88 13.87 13.36
CA ASP A 345 -9.70 15.00 12.45
C ASP A 345 -8.33 15.69 12.61
N ASP A 346 -7.64 15.41 13.72
CA ASP A 346 -6.26 15.83 14.01
C ASP A 346 -5.22 15.33 13.01
N ILE A 347 -5.50 14.21 12.32
CA ILE A 347 -4.54 13.61 11.41
C ILE A 347 -4.53 14.36 10.07
N PRO A 348 -3.41 15.02 9.69
CA PRO A 348 -3.29 15.67 8.40
C PRO A 348 -3.22 14.63 7.27
N VAL A 349 -3.83 14.98 6.13
CA VAL A 349 -3.84 14.16 4.92
C VAL A 349 -3.19 14.96 3.79
N GLY A 350 -2.14 14.40 3.19
CA GLY A 350 -1.38 15.02 2.10
C GLY A 350 -1.60 14.31 0.78
N LEU A 351 -1.93 15.05 -0.27
CA LEU A 351 -2.12 14.51 -1.61
C LEU A 351 -0.77 14.40 -2.35
N GLY A 352 -0.43 13.19 -2.79
CA GLY A 352 0.70 12.91 -3.66
C GLY A 352 0.41 13.25 -5.12
N ASP A 353 1.43 13.09 -5.97
CA ASP A 353 1.30 13.38 -7.39
C ASP A 353 0.44 12.33 -8.10
N VAL A 354 -0.34 12.76 -9.10
CA VAL A 354 -1.24 11.92 -9.90
C VAL A 354 -0.54 11.08 -10.97
N PHE A 355 0.75 11.35 -11.22
CA PHE A 355 1.56 10.62 -12.20
C PHE A 355 2.78 9.99 -11.54
N ALA A 356 3.11 8.78 -12.01
CA ALA A 356 4.33 8.08 -11.62
C ALA A 356 5.58 8.88 -12.00
N MET A 357 6.73 8.51 -11.42
CA MET A 357 8.00 9.18 -11.64
C MET A 357 8.35 9.23 -13.14
N SER A 358 8.63 10.43 -13.64
CA SER A 358 8.96 10.70 -15.05
C SER A 358 7.82 10.47 -16.05
N GLN A 359 6.56 10.43 -15.62
CA GLN A 359 5.39 10.36 -16.50
C GLN A 359 4.63 11.69 -16.66
N SER A 360 4.95 12.71 -15.85
CA SER A 360 4.42 14.05 -16.06
C SER A 360 5.14 14.76 -17.21
N ASP A 361 4.41 15.61 -17.93
CA ASP A 361 4.98 16.50 -18.94
C ASP A 361 6.00 17.44 -18.30
N GLN A 362 7.09 17.73 -19.01
CA GLN A 362 8.21 18.52 -18.46
C GLN A 362 7.89 20.00 -18.34
N ILE A 363 6.96 20.52 -19.15
CA ILE A 363 6.58 21.94 -19.23
C ILE A 363 5.31 22.18 -18.41
N PHE A 364 4.35 21.28 -18.48
CA PHE A 364 3.05 21.39 -17.83
C PHE A 364 2.69 20.12 -17.05
N HIS A 365 3.22 20.02 -15.83
CA HIS A 365 3.10 18.84 -14.95
C HIS A 365 1.67 18.38 -14.61
N LEU A 366 0.64 19.18 -14.90
CA LEU A 366 -0.77 18.80 -14.77
C LEU A 366 -1.23 17.81 -15.86
N VAL A 367 -0.42 17.60 -16.90
CA VAL A 367 -0.64 16.60 -17.95
C VAL A 367 0.48 15.57 -17.88
N GLY A 368 0.18 14.32 -18.18
CA GLY A 368 1.12 13.22 -18.10
C GLY A 368 0.53 11.92 -18.64
N ASP A 369 1.32 10.85 -18.56
CA ASP A 369 0.88 9.50 -18.90
C ASP A 369 0.33 8.79 -17.66
N CYS A 370 -0.78 8.08 -17.84
CA CYS A 370 -1.42 7.22 -16.82
C CYS A 370 -1.19 5.76 -17.17
N LYS A 371 0.05 5.44 -17.52
CA LYS A 371 0.46 4.20 -18.16
C LYS A 371 0.03 2.97 -17.37
N TYR A 372 0.28 3.00 -16.06
CA TYR A 372 0.08 1.89 -15.14
C TYR A 372 -1.26 1.97 -14.39
N ALA A 373 -1.83 3.17 -14.21
CA ALA A 373 -3.18 3.33 -13.65
C ALA A 373 -4.27 2.64 -14.51
N LYS A 374 -4.01 2.41 -15.80
CA LYS A 374 -4.91 1.60 -16.65
C LYS A 374 -5.07 0.15 -16.16
N ALA A 375 -4.16 -0.35 -15.32
CA ALA A 375 -4.22 -1.68 -14.73
C ALA A 375 -5.31 -1.86 -13.66
N ILE A 376 -5.88 -0.77 -13.15
CA ILE A 376 -6.91 -0.81 -12.11
C ILE A 376 -8.17 -1.48 -12.68
N PRO A 377 -8.67 -2.57 -12.07
CA PRO A 377 -9.89 -3.21 -12.51
C PRO A 377 -11.09 -2.26 -12.44
N HIS A 378 -11.92 -2.24 -13.48
CA HIS A 378 -13.16 -1.49 -13.47
C HIS A 378 -14.23 -2.22 -12.63
N GLY A 379 -14.94 -1.49 -11.77
CA GLY A 379 -16.19 -1.97 -11.20
C GLY A 379 -17.30 -2.05 -12.24
N SER A 380 -18.45 -2.63 -11.87
CA SER A 380 -19.60 -2.77 -12.77
C SER A 380 -20.12 -1.43 -13.32
N GLY A 381 -19.97 -0.33 -12.58
CA GLY A 381 -20.25 1.06 -12.99
C GLY A 381 -19.02 1.84 -13.47
N GLY A 382 -17.90 1.17 -13.77
CA GLY A 382 -16.65 1.79 -14.23
C GLY A 382 -15.82 2.39 -13.10
N PHE A 383 -15.00 3.41 -13.42
CA PHE A 383 -14.11 4.05 -12.45
C PHE A 383 -14.84 4.81 -11.34
N LEU A 384 -16.06 5.29 -11.58
CA LEU A 384 -16.84 5.97 -10.55
C LEU A 384 -17.20 5.04 -9.38
N ASP A 385 -17.45 3.76 -9.68
CA ASP A 385 -17.69 2.78 -8.63
C ASP A 385 -16.41 2.56 -7.83
N SER A 386 -15.27 2.28 -8.47
CA SER A 386 -14.00 2.11 -7.74
C SER A 386 -13.63 3.35 -6.92
N ASP A 387 -13.82 4.55 -7.48
CA ASP A 387 -13.49 5.83 -6.84
C ASP A 387 -14.38 6.14 -5.62
N THR A 388 -15.54 5.51 -5.51
CA THR A 388 -16.48 5.72 -4.40
C THR A 388 -16.54 4.53 -3.43
N ILE A 389 -15.59 3.60 -3.52
CA ILE A 389 -15.61 2.31 -2.82
C ILE A 389 -16.93 1.59 -3.10
N TYR A 390 -17.26 1.49 -4.38
CA TYR A 390 -18.49 0.93 -4.92
C TYR A 390 -19.77 1.53 -4.27
N GLY A 391 -19.70 2.83 -3.92
CA GLY A 391 -20.78 3.59 -3.28
C GLY A 391 -20.75 3.65 -1.76
N LEU A 392 -19.87 2.89 -1.07
CA LEU A 392 -19.78 2.90 0.40
C LEU A 392 -19.35 4.23 0.99
N ALA A 393 -18.70 5.09 0.21
CA ALA A 393 -18.41 6.45 0.64
C ALA A 393 -19.65 7.20 1.17
N ARG A 394 -20.86 6.81 0.73
CA ARG A 394 -22.14 7.40 1.18
C ARG A 394 -22.59 6.94 2.57
N ASP A 395 -22.02 5.87 3.11
CA ASP A 395 -22.34 5.33 4.44
C ASP A 395 -21.50 5.98 5.56
N LEU A 396 -20.51 6.81 5.21
CA LEU A 396 -19.66 7.51 6.17
C LEU A 396 -20.29 8.84 6.63
N PRO A 397 -20.04 9.28 7.88
CA PRO A 397 -20.39 10.63 8.30
C PRO A 397 -19.61 11.66 7.50
N ARG A 398 -20.19 12.86 7.32
CA ARG A 398 -19.56 13.91 6.52
C ARG A 398 -18.58 14.72 7.36
N SER A 399 -17.29 14.62 7.07
CA SER A 399 -16.28 15.51 7.59
C SER A 399 -16.54 16.98 7.22
N PRO A 400 -16.20 17.95 8.09
CA PRO A 400 -16.10 19.35 7.71
C PRO A 400 -14.90 19.62 6.77
N ARG A 401 -13.92 18.71 6.72
CA ARG A 401 -12.81 18.78 5.75
C ARG A 401 -13.27 18.27 4.39
N ARG A 402 -12.80 18.93 3.33
CA ARG A 402 -13.08 18.56 1.93
C ARG A 402 -11.88 18.85 1.05
N TYR A 403 -11.77 18.09 -0.02
CA TYR A 403 -10.91 18.40 -1.14
C TYR A 403 -11.27 19.77 -1.70
N THR A 404 -10.24 20.58 -1.85
CA THR A 404 -10.29 21.90 -2.45
C THR A 404 -9.10 21.99 -3.41
N ALA A 405 -9.35 22.50 -4.61
CA ALA A 405 -8.34 22.50 -5.66
C ALA A 405 -7.07 23.25 -5.24
N GLU A 406 -5.94 22.82 -5.80
CA GLU A 406 -4.63 23.38 -5.52
C GLU A 406 -4.56 24.86 -5.97
N ASN A 407 -4.46 25.77 -5.00
CA ASN A 407 -4.14 27.17 -5.24
C ASN A 407 -2.71 27.44 -4.78
N SER A 408 -1.75 27.41 -5.71
CA SER A 408 -0.39 27.89 -5.44
C SER A 408 -0.30 29.38 -5.77
N VAL A 409 -0.14 30.23 -4.75
CA VAL A 409 0.18 31.66 -4.90
C VAL A 409 1.47 31.88 -5.73
N LYS A 410 2.30 30.84 -5.89
CA LYS A 410 3.58 30.90 -6.60
C LYS A 410 3.47 30.64 -8.12
N PHE A 411 2.36 30.07 -8.62
CA PHE A 411 2.27 29.59 -10.02
C PHE A 411 1.00 30.01 -10.81
N GLY A 412 0.20 30.95 -10.31
CA GLY A 412 -0.58 31.85 -11.18
C GLY A 412 -1.85 31.32 -11.86
N ALA A 413 -2.62 30.42 -11.23
CA ALA A 413 -3.99 30.16 -11.66
C ALA A 413 -5.00 31.00 -10.84
N PRO A 414 -5.89 31.79 -11.48
CA PRO A 414 -6.92 32.54 -10.78
C PRO A 414 -8.17 31.67 -10.61
N ARG A 415 -8.26 30.93 -9.50
CA ARG A 415 -9.55 30.49 -8.96
C ARG A 415 -9.60 30.78 -7.48
N ASP A 416 -10.63 31.54 -7.15
CA ASP A 416 -10.97 32.14 -5.87
C ASP A 416 -10.87 31.15 -4.70
N THR A 417 -10.13 31.55 -3.65
CA THR A 417 -10.57 31.37 -2.26
C THR A 417 -9.79 32.38 -1.41
N ASP A 418 -10.50 33.28 -0.73
CA ASP A 418 -9.96 34.17 0.31
C ASP A 418 -9.30 33.43 1.51
N GLN A 419 -9.24 32.08 1.47
CA GLN A 419 -8.78 31.18 2.52
C GLN A 419 -7.81 30.10 1.98
N PRO A 420 -6.57 30.47 1.59
CA PRO A 420 -5.55 29.53 1.10
C PRO A 420 -5.19 28.42 2.09
N GLU A 421 -5.48 28.60 3.39
CA GLU A 421 -5.38 27.59 4.43
C GLU A 421 -6.34 26.41 4.25
N LEU A 422 -7.42 26.57 3.47
CA LEU A 422 -8.40 25.52 3.21
C LEU A 422 -8.03 24.65 2.01
N ARG A 423 -6.95 24.95 1.28
CA ARG A 423 -6.52 24.16 0.10
C ARG A 423 -6.12 22.74 0.51
N GLN A 424 -6.26 21.77 -0.40
CA GLN A 424 -5.71 20.43 -0.20
C GLN A 424 -4.19 20.49 0.03
N PRO A 425 -3.67 20.06 1.20
CA PRO A 425 -2.23 20.00 1.43
C PRO A 425 -1.59 18.93 0.55
N LEU A 426 -0.37 19.22 0.06
CA LEU A 426 0.42 18.25 -0.69
C LEU A 426 1.18 17.31 0.26
N ALA A 427 1.43 16.08 -0.17
CA ALA A 427 2.18 15.08 0.60
C ALA A 427 3.54 15.61 1.08
N LEU A 428 4.26 16.34 0.23
CA LEU A 428 5.54 16.96 0.56
C LEU A 428 5.42 18.06 1.63
N GLU A 429 4.34 18.82 1.62
CA GLU A 429 4.10 19.90 2.59
C GLU A 429 3.77 19.33 3.96
N ILE A 430 2.92 18.29 3.99
CA ILE A 430 2.62 17.54 5.20
C ILE A 430 3.91 16.93 5.76
N TRP A 431 4.73 16.29 4.92
CA TRP A 431 6.02 15.75 5.34
C TRP A 431 6.93 16.80 5.98
N ILE A 432 7.10 17.95 5.33
CA ILE A 432 7.90 19.06 5.86
C ILE A 432 7.32 19.58 7.18
N SER A 433 5.99 19.67 7.30
CA SER A 433 5.32 20.09 8.52
C SER A 433 5.61 19.14 9.68
N ILE A 434 5.52 17.83 9.45
CA ILE A 434 5.84 16.81 10.46
C ILE A 434 7.27 16.98 10.94
N LEU A 435 8.24 17.07 10.03
CA LEU A 435 9.66 17.21 10.38
C LEU A 435 9.94 18.44 11.26
N LYS A 436 9.20 19.55 11.07
CA LYS A 436 9.34 20.76 11.89
C LYS A 436 8.80 20.59 13.32
N THR A 437 7.85 19.69 13.52
CA THR A 437 7.19 19.45 14.82
C THR A 437 7.81 18.30 15.61
N MET A 438 8.81 17.61 15.05
CA MET A 438 9.44 16.48 15.70
C MET A 438 10.58 16.91 16.62
N ASP A 439 10.71 16.20 17.74
CA ASP A 439 11.85 16.38 18.64
C ASP A 439 13.16 16.02 17.92
N PRO A 440 14.25 16.78 18.16
CA PRO A 440 15.55 16.50 17.56
C PRO A 440 15.99 15.04 17.74
N GLY A 441 16.41 14.40 16.65
CA GLY A 441 16.86 13.00 16.66
C GLY A 441 15.75 11.94 16.58
N SER A 442 14.48 12.34 16.68
CA SER A 442 13.34 11.45 16.46
C SER A 442 13.34 10.90 15.04
N LYS A 443 12.82 9.68 14.90
CA LYS A 443 12.71 8.98 13.62
C LYS A 443 11.26 8.69 13.27
N ILE A 444 10.90 8.78 11.99
CA ILE A 444 9.58 8.43 11.47
C ILE A 444 9.61 7.00 10.92
N ASN A 445 8.55 6.24 11.19
CA ASN A 445 8.25 4.99 10.49
C ASN A 445 7.26 5.30 9.36
N ILE A 446 7.51 4.77 8.16
CA ILE A 446 6.61 4.95 7.02
C ILE A 446 6.04 3.58 6.68
N LEU A 447 4.72 3.47 6.71
CA LEU A 447 4.00 2.28 6.29
C LEU A 447 3.39 2.57 4.92
N THR A 448 3.81 1.83 3.89
CA THR A 448 3.36 2.05 2.51
C THR A 448 2.51 0.86 2.04
N ASN A 449 1.25 1.11 1.71
CA ASN A 449 0.37 0.13 1.06
C ASN A 449 0.09 0.48 -0.41
N GLY A 450 0.34 1.73 -0.82
CA GLY A 450 0.26 2.17 -2.22
C GLY A 450 1.60 2.16 -2.98
N PRO A 451 1.61 2.65 -4.25
CA PRO A 451 2.83 2.86 -5.02
C PRO A 451 3.80 3.81 -4.32
N LEU A 452 5.09 3.59 -4.54
CA LEU A 452 6.17 4.30 -3.81
C LEU A 452 6.48 5.71 -4.34
N THR A 453 5.64 6.26 -5.23
CA THR A 453 5.85 7.56 -5.90
C THR A 453 6.00 8.71 -4.91
N SER A 454 5.10 8.81 -3.92
CA SER A 454 5.12 9.88 -2.91
C SER A 454 6.39 9.81 -2.06
N LEU A 455 6.74 8.62 -1.58
CA LEU A 455 7.94 8.40 -0.78
C LEU A 455 9.23 8.68 -1.57
N ALA A 456 9.32 8.24 -2.83
CA ALA A 456 10.47 8.54 -3.69
C ALA A 456 10.66 10.05 -3.86
N LYS A 457 9.58 10.81 -4.11
CA LYS A 457 9.64 12.28 -4.22
C LYS A 457 10.09 12.94 -2.92
N ILE A 458 9.55 12.49 -1.78
CA ILE A 458 9.97 12.97 -0.46
C ILE A 458 11.47 12.77 -0.26
N ILE A 459 11.98 11.55 -0.48
CA ILE A 459 13.40 11.22 -0.32
C ILE A 459 14.28 12.13 -1.19
N THR A 460 13.95 12.27 -2.48
CA THR A 460 14.73 13.11 -3.40
C THR A 460 14.70 14.59 -3.04
N ARG A 461 13.54 15.13 -2.64
CA ARG A 461 13.37 16.58 -2.44
C ARG A 461 13.88 17.08 -1.09
N THR A 462 13.94 16.21 -0.09
CA THR A 462 14.22 16.62 1.30
C THR A 462 15.45 15.98 1.91
N ASN A 463 16.13 15.07 1.17
CA ASN A 463 17.25 14.28 1.69
C ASN A 463 16.89 13.58 3.02
N SER A 464 15.67 13.05 3.09
CA SER A 464 15.03 12.60 4.35
C SER A 464 15.53 11.26 4.89
N THR A 465 16.52 10.64 4.26
CA THR A 465 17.03 9.32 4.67
C THR A 465 17.53 9.30 6.12
N SER A 466 18.00 10.43 6.63
CA SER A 466 18.42 10.58 8.03
C SER A 466 17.26 10.69 9.02
N PHE A 467 16.05 11.09 8.61
CA PHE A 467 14.88 11.25 9.49
C PHE A 467 13.97 10.01 9.51
N ILE A 468 14.13 9.11 8.54
CA ILE A 468 13.44 7.81 8.51
C ILE A 468 14.20 6.84 9.42
N GLN A 469 13.46 6.00 10.15
CA GLN A 469 14.05 5.14 11.18
C GLN A 469 15.18 4.25 10.65
N GLN A 470 16.36 4.42 11.26
CA GLN A 470 17.56 3.64 10.96
C GLN A 470 17.60 2.38 11.82
N LYS A 471 18.19 1.31 11.28
CA LYS A 471 18.47 0.08 12.01
C LYS A 471 19.55 0.37 13.06
N GLN A 472 19.39 -0.14 14.28
CA GLN A 472 20.54 -0.28 15.18
C GLN A 472 21.42 -1.41 14.63
N SER A 473 22.69 -1.11 14.37
CA SER A 473 23.73 -2.10 14.14
C SER A 473 23.65 -3.15 15.25
N SER A 474 23.13 -4.33 14.92
CA SER A 474 23.45 -5.54 15.66
C SER A 474 24.96 -5.68 15.55
N ASN A 475 25.68 -5.46 16.65
CA ASN A 475 27.06 -5.89 16.78
C ASN A 475 27.09 -7.38 16.41
N GLN A 476 27.54 -7.68 15.20
CA GLN A 476 27.96 -9.03 14.85
C GLN A 476 29.34 -9.21 15.47
N ALA A 477 29.38 -10.03 16.52
CA ALA A 477 30.55 -10.86 16.79
C ALA A 477 30.48 -12.08 15.86
#